data_AF-A0A6M1TZ28-F1
#
_entry.id   AF-A0A6M1TZ28-F1
#
_cell.length_a   1.000
_cell.length_b   1.000
_cell.length_c   1.000
_cell.angle_alpha   90.00
_cell.angle_beta   90.00
_cell.angle_gamma   90.00
#
_symmetry.space_group_name_H-M   'P 1'
#
loop_
_entity.id
_entity.type
_entity.pdbx_description
1 polymer ?
#
loop_
_entity_poly.entity_id
_entity_poly.type
_entity_poly.pdbx_seq_one_letter_code
_entity_poly.pdbx_strand_id
1 'polypeptide(L)'
;MSDAIKALVKAQKEMGAVIKNTTNPHLKSKYADLGAVLDACQSALHGNGFAIMQPSGKDEFGQFVDTILAHESGERLSSRVYLVIGKQDMQGVGSAITYARRYGLLGMTGLAPEDDDGEATKAPKRQAAADPEALAIACESLANADSVEALNAIWLDLPPAVKADASALETAKKRKTQLTAKEAA
;
A
#
# COMPACT_ATOMS: atom_id res chain seq x y z
N MET A 1 -27.04 24.65 15.36
CA MET A 1 -26.16 24.08 14.32
C MET A 1 -25.58 25.25 13.55
N SER A 2 -24.25 25.40 13.50
CA SER A 2 -23.64 26.55 12.82
C SER A 2 -23.97 26.53 11.33
N ASP A 3 -23.91 27.69 10.68
CA ASP A 3 -24.27 27.80 9.27
C ASP A 3 -23.29 27.05 8.36
N ALA A 4 -22.00 26.97 8.73
CA ALA A 4 -21.05 26.12 8.00
C ALA A 4 -21.41 24.63 8.13
N ILE A 5 -21.81 24.14 9.31
CA ILE A 5 -22.19 22.74 9.45
C ILE A 5 -23.43 22.39 8.61
N LYS A 6 -24.42 23.30 8.52
CA LYS A 6 -25.57 23.10 7.62
C LYS A 6 -25.14 23.05 6.15
N ALA A 7 -24.24 23.96 5.75
CA ALA A 7 -23.68 24.00 4.40
C ALA A 7 -22.87 22.72 4.08
N LEU A 8 -22.12 22.19 5.06
CA LEU A 8 -21.37 20.95 4.88
C LEU A 8 -22.31 19.75 4.71
N VAL A 9 -23.39 19.67 5.48
CA VAL A 9 -24.43 18.64 5.29
C VAL A 9 -25.05 18.73 3.89
N LYS A 10 -25.27 19.93 3.37
CA LYS A 10 -25.76 20.13 2.00
C LYS A 10 -24.71 19.70 0.96
N ALA A 11 -23.46 20.11 1.13
CA ALA A 11 -22.35 19.69 0.28
C ALA A 11 -22.21 18.16 0.22
N GLN A 12 -22.23 17.48 1.37
CA GLN A 12 -22.10 16.02 1.42
C GLN A 12 -23.21 15.28 0.66
N LYS A 13 -24.43 15.83 0.62
CA LYS A 13 -25.53 15.26 -0.19
C LYS A 13 -25.31 15.43 -1.70
N GLU A 14 -24.50 16.42 -2.10
CA GLU A 14 -24.19 16.74 -3.49
C GLU A 14 -22.86 16.11 -3.97
N MET A 15 -22.06 15.55 -3.05
CA MET A 15 -20.81 14.86 -3.39
C MET A 15 -21.05 13.59 -4.21
N GLY A 16 -20.15 13.31 -5.14
CA GLY A 16 -20.15 12.11 -5.96
C GLY A 16 -19.45 10.92 -5.31
N ALA A 17 -19.48 9.78 -6.00
CA ALA A 17 -18.72 8.60 -5.62
C ALA A 17 -17.21 8.79 -5.92
N VAL A 18 -16.36 8.25 -5.05
CA VAL A 18 -14.91 8.24 -5.26
C VAL A 18 -14.53 7.02 -6.10
N ILE A 19 -14.22 7.26 -7.37
CA ILE A 19 -13.95 6.19 -8.34
C ILE A 19 -12.47 5.79 -8.28
N LYS A 20 -12.19 4.50 -8.13
CA LYS A 20 -10.83 3.94 -8.21
C LYS A 20 -10.31 4.06 -9.65
N ASN A 21 -9.39 4.98 -9.90
CA ASN A 21 -8.85 5.30 -11.23
C ASN A 21 -7.40 4.84 -11.44
N THR A 22 -6.70 4.42 -10.38
CA THR A 22 -5.27 4.06 -10.45
C THR A 22 -5.03 2.63 -9.99
N THR A 23 -4.04 1.95 -10.59
CA THR A 23 -3.61 0.61 -10.20
C THR A 23 -2.23 0.66 -9.57
N ASN A 24 -2.08 0.10 -8.37
CA ASN A 24 -0.79 -0.05 -7.72
C ASN A 24 0.01 -1.17 -8.41
N PRO A 25 1.18 -0.90 -9.03
CA PRO A 25 1.95 -1.93 -9.74
C PRO A 25 2.48 -3.05 -8.84
N HIS A 26 2.74 -2.74 -7.57
CA HIS A 26 3.33 -3.66 -6.60
C HIS A 26 2.27 -4.57 -5.98
N LEU A 27 1.12 -4.00 -5.62
CA LEU A 27 0.04 -4.72 -4.94
C LEU A 27 -1.04 -5.23 -5.92
N LYS A 28 -1.00 -4.79 -7.18
CA LYS A 28 -2.01 -5.03 -8.23
C LYS A 28 -3.43 -4.64 -7.82
N SER A 29 -3.59 -3.87 -6.75
CA SER A 29 -4.86 -3.34 -6.26
C SER A 29 -5.19 -2.01 -6.93
N LYS A 30 -6.48 -1.72 -7.07
CA LYS A 30 -6.95 -0.42 -7.54
C LYS A 30 -7.19 0.52 -6.36
N TYR A 31 -6.86 1.79 -6.54
CA TYR A 31 -7.13 2.86 -5.58
C TYR A 31 -7.60 4.13 -6.29
N ALA A 32 -8.32 4.98 -5.58
CA ALA A 32 -8.63 6.34 -6.03
C ALA A 32 -7.44 7.24 -5.71
N ASP A 33 -6.89 7.93 -6.70
CA ASP A 33 -5.85 8.94 -6.48
C ASP A 33 -6.43 10.24 -5.88
N LEU A 34 -5.57 11.23 -5.63
CA LEU A 34 -6.01 12.53 -5.09
C LEU A 34 -6.96 13.26 -6.04
N GLY A 35 -6.77 13.13 -7.35
CA GLY A 35 -7.63 13.76 -8.36
C GLY A 35 -9.05 13.22 -8.30
N ALA A 36 -9.21 11.90 -8.25
CA ALA A 36 -10.51 11.25 -8.12
C ALA A 36 -11.27 11.67 -6.85
N VAL A 37 -10.57 11.91 -5.74
CA VAL A 37 -11.20 12.42 -4.51
C VAL A 37 -11.63 13.88 -4.66
N LEU A 38 -10.80 14.72 -5.29
CA LEU A 38 -11.14 16.11 -5.56
C LEU A 38 -12.34 16.21 -6.51
N ASP A 39 -12.35 15.45 -7.61
CA ASP A 39 -13.45 15.44 -8.58
C ASP A 39 -14.79 15.05 -7.92
N ALA A 40 -14.76 14.16 -6.92
CA ALA A 40 -15.95 13.74 -6.18
C ALA A 40 -16.52 14.82 -5.25
N CYS A 41 -15.70 15.72 -4.69
CA CYS A 41 -16.16 16.64 -3.64
C CYS A 41 -16.03 18.13 -3.96
N GLN A 42 -15.15 18.54 -4.87
CA GLN A 42 -14.74 19.94 -5.03
C GLN A 42 -15.90 20.84 -5.43
N SER A 43 -16.67 20.43 -6.44
CA SER A 43 -17.83 21.20 -6.91
C SER A 43 -18.89 21.40 -5.82
N ALA A 44 -19.17 20.34 -5.03
CA ALA A 44 -20.12 20.41 -3.94
C ALA A 44 -19.64 21.30 -2.79
N LEU A 45 -18.36 21.21 -2.42
CA LEU A 45 -17.78 22.06 -1.38
C LEU A 45 -17.79 23.53 -1.79
N HIS A 46 -17.28 23.84 -2.98
CA HIS A 46 -17.23 25.21 -3.50
C HIS A 46 -18.64 25.80 -3.68
N GLY A 47 -19.59 25.02 -4.20
CA GLY A 47 -20.98 25.44 -4.38
C GLY A 47 -21.73 25.72 -3.08
N ASN A 48 -21.22 25.23 -1.94
CA ASN A 48 -21.75 25.49 -0.60
C ASN A 48 -20.80 26.37 0.24
N GLY A 49 -19.95 27.17 -0.39
CA GLY A 49 -19.17 28.21 0.29
C GLY A 49 -17.92 27.73 1.02
N PHE A 50 -17.43 26.51 0.73
CA PHE A 50 -16.19 25.99 1.31
C PHE A 50 -15.00 26.11 0.36
N ALA A 51 -13.90 26.68 0.86
CA ALA A 51 -12.58 26.56 0.27
C ALA A 51 -11.83 25.34 0.86
N ILE A 52 -11.14 24.59 -0.01
CA ILE A 52 -10.29 23.47 0.38
C ILE A 52 -8.84 23.96 0.43
N MET A 53 -8.17 23.83 1.58
CA MET A 53 -6.75 24.16 1.74
C MET A 53 -6.01 22.99 2.39
N GLN A 54 -4.78 22.72 1.96
CA GLN A 54 -3.99 21.60 2.49
C GLN A 54 -2.51 21.99 2.72
N PRO A 55 -2.22 23.01 3.55
CA PRO A 55 -0.85 23.37 3.88
C PRO A 55 -0.10 22.22 4.57
N SER A 56 1.21 22.14 4.32
CA SER A 56 2.11 21.27 5.06
C SER A 56 2.68 22.00 6.28
N GLY A 57 2.94 21.25 7.36
CA GLY A 57 3.51 21.78 8.59
C GLY A 57 4.37 20.75 9.31
N LYS A 58 4.94 21.15 10.45
CA LYS A 58 5.70 20.27 11.35
C LYS A 58 5.48 20.69 12.79
N ASP A 59 5.21 19.72 13.66
CA ASP A 59 5.15 19.89 15.11
C ASP A 59 5.93 18.77 15.84
N GLU A 60 5.67 18.58 17.13
CA GLU A 60 6.34 17.57 17.97
C GLU A 60 6.06 16.13 17.55
N PHE A 61 4.94 15.85 16.88
CA PHE A 61 4.57 14.52 16.39
C PHE A 61 5.12 14.23 15.00
N GLY A 62 5.53 15.26 14.26
CA GLY A 62 6.23 15.12 12.98
C GLY A 62 5.75 16.09 11.92
N GLN A 63 6.14 15.82 10.67
CA GLN A 63 5.60 16.54 9.52
C GLN A 63 4.16 16.10 9.26
N PHE A 64 3.30 17.03 8.84
CA PHE A 64 1.90 16.75 8.56
C PHE A 64 1.39 17.57 7.38
N VAL A 65 0.23 17.16 6.85
CA VAL A 65 -0.64 18.00 6.02
C VAL A 65 -1.90 18.29 6.81
N ASP A 66 -2.28 19.57 6.90
CA ASP A 66 -3.49 20.03 7.57
C ASP A 66 -4.57 20.31 6.53
N THR A 67 -5.56 19.43 6.42
CA THR A 67 -6.69 19.63 5.50
C THR A 67 -7.74 20.50 6.16
N ILE A 68 -7.99 21.66 5.57
CA ILE A 68 -8.86 22.70 6.11
C ILE A 68 -10.00 22.96 5.13
N LEU A 69 -11.22 22.85 5.63
CA LEU A 69 -12.43 23.33 4.98
C LEU A 69 -12.78 24.69 5.61
N ALA A 70 -12.49 25.77 4.90
CA ALA A 70 -12.81 27.14 5.34
C ALA A 70 -14.10 27.60 4.69
N HIS A 71 -15.09 27.98 5.50
CA HIS A 71 -16.39 28.45 5.02
C HIS A 71 -16.40 29.97 4.89
N GLU A 72 -17.21 30.51 3.98
CA GLU A 72 -17.38 31.96 3.79
C GLU A 72 -17.89 32.72 5.02
N SER A 73 -18.49 32.02 5.99
CA SER A 73 -18.84 32.60 7.30
C SER A 73 -17.63 32.91 8.20
N GLY A 74 -16.43 32.45 7.82
CA GLY A 74 -15.20 32.54 8.61
C GLY A 74 -14.95 31.31 9.50
N GLU A 75 -15.91 30.38 9.61
CA GLU A 75 -15.72 29.12 10.31
C GLU A 75 -14.76 28.19 9.55
N ARG A 76 -13.97 27.40 10.29
CA ARG A 76 -12.97 26.50 9.73
C ARG A 76 -13.03 25.15 10.41
N LEU A 77 -12.99 24.10 9.61
CA LEU A 77 -12.85 22.72 10.07
C LEU A 77 -11.50 22.20 9.58
N SER A 78 -10.74 21.53 10.44
CA SER A 78 -9.37 21.09 10.13
C SER A 78 -9.11 19.65 10.58
N SER A 79 -8.34 18.91 9.79
CA SER A 79 -7.83 17.59 10.15
C SER A 79 -6.39 17.41 9.67
N ARG A 80 -5.52 17.04 10.60
CA ARG A 80 -4.10 16.78 10.32
C ARG A 80 -3.86 15.31 10.03
N VAL A 81 -3.10 15.06 8.98
CA VAL A 81 -2.56 13.73 8.67
C VAL A 81 -1.04 13.78 8.75
N TYR A 82 -0.47 13.06 9.72
CA TYR A 82 0.97 12.96 9.90
C TYR A 82 1.62 12.11 8.82
N LEU A 83 2.79 12.56 8.35
CA LEU A 83 3.51 11.95 7.25
C LEU A 83 4.37 10.78 7.72
N VAL A 84 4.20 9.62 7.07
CA VAL A 84 5.14 8.50 7.18
C VAL A 84 6.03 8.54 5.94
N ILE A 85 7.28 8.99 6.13
CA ILE A 85 8.23 9.21 5.03
C ILE A 85 9.23 8.06 5.02
N GLY A 86 9.14 7.18 4.00
CA GLY A 86 10.05 6.03 3.85
C GLY A 86 11.48 6.42 3.46
N LYS A 87 11.65 7.40 2.56
CA LYS A 87 12.94 7.94 2.13
C LYS A 87 12.95 9.46 2.32
N GLN A 88 13.98 9.99 2.97
CA GLN A 88 14.18 11.42 3.20
C GLN A 88 14.79 12.11 1.97
N ASP A 89 14.10 12.00 0.83
CA ASP A 89 14.40 12.71 -0.41
C ASP A 89 13.15 13.47 -0.89
N MET A 90 13.32 14.35 -1.88
CA MET A 90 12.22 15.18 -2.38
C MET A 90 11.06 14.36 -2.94
N GLN A 91 11.35 13.19 -3.52
CA GLN A 91 10.33 12.32 -4.08
C GLN A 91 9.52 11.62 -2.98
N GLY A 92 10.18 11.15 -1.93
CA GLY A 92 9.59 10.52 -0.76
C GLY A 92 8.71 11.50 0.01
N VAL A 93 9.18 12.72 0.21
CA VAL A 93 8.38 13.81 0.80
C VAL A 93 7.17 14.14 -0.07
N GLY A 94 7.35 14.34 -1.37
CA GLY A 94 6.24 14.63 -2.30
C GLY A 94 5.19 13.52 -2.35
N SER A 95 5.63 12.27 -2.30
CA SER A 95 4.74 11.09 -2.24
C SER A 95 3.95 11.05 -0.94
N ALA A 96 4.60 11.28 0.20
CA ALA A 96 3.94 11.32 1.50
C ALA A 96 2.92 12.45 1.60
N ILE A 97 3.25 13.66 1.13
CA ILE A 97 2.33 14.81 1.09
C ILE A 97 1.11 14.48 0.24
N THR A 98 1.30 13.92 -0.96
CA THR A 98 0.19 13.55 -1.85
C THR A 98 -0.74 12.52 -1.19
N TYR A 99 -0.16 11.54 -0.49
CA TYR A 99 -0.93 10.56 0.28
C TYR A 99 -1.73 11.23 1.39
N ALA A 100 -1.10 12.06 2.21
CA ALA A 100 -1.75 12.73 3.34
C ALA A 100 -2.87 13.68 2.91
N ARG A 101 -2.69 14.40 1.79
CA ARG A 101 -3.74 15.22 1.18
C ARG A 101 -4.98 14.40 0.81
N ARG A 102 -4.77 13.19 0.27
CA ARG A 102 -5.88 12.31 -0.10
C ARG A 102 -6.67 11.84 1.12
N TYR A 103 -5.98 11.31 2.14
CA TYR A 103 -6.64 10.82 3.36
C TYR A 103 -7.28 11.95 4.18
N GLY A 104 -6.64 13.12 4.25
CA GLY A 104 -7.21 14.28 4.91
C GLY A 104 -8.53 14.71 4.27
N LEU A 105 -8.59 14.69 2.93
CA LEU A 105 -9.82 15.04 2.21
C LEU A 105 -10.91 13.97 2.36
N LEU A 106 -10.56 12.68 2.25
CA LEU A 106 -11.51 11.58 2.50
C LEU A 106 -12.10 11.67 3.90
N GLY A 107 -11.26 11.84 4.93
CA GLY A 107 -11.70 11.93 6.32
C GLY A 107 -12.56 13.17 6.60
N MET A 108 -12.23 14.32 6.00
CA MET A 108 -13.00 15.56 6.18
C MET A 108 -14.33 15.57 5.44
N THR A 109 -14.43 14.88 4.30
CA THR A 109 -15.65 14.81 3.49
C THR A 109 -16.55 13.64 3.87
N GLY A 110 -16.02 12.63 4.56
CA GLY A 110 -16.73 11.39 4.85
C GLY A 110 -16.87 10.48 3.62
N LEU A 111 -16.11 10.76 2.56
CA LEU A 111 -16.08 9.91 1.37
C LEU A 111 -15.20 8.68 1.61
N ALA A 112 -15.63 7.55 1.07
CA ALA A 112 -14.83 6.33 0.97
C ALA A 112 -14.73 5.93 -0.51
N PRO A 113 -13.56 5.50 -1.01
CA PRO A 113 -13.48 4.84 -2.31
C PRO A 113 -14.42 3.63 -2.32
N GLU A 114 -15.15 3.43 -3.42
CA GLU A 114 -15.99 2.24 -3.57
C GLU A 114 -15.12 0.98 -3.36
N ASP A 115 -15.57 0.07 -2.48
CA ASP A 115 -14.92 -1.22 -2.17
C ASP A 115 -13.63 -1.11 -1.29
N ASP A 116 -13.55 -0.17 -0.34
CA ASP A 116 -12.41 -0.05 0.62
C ASP A 116 -12.51 -0.99 1.85
N ASP A 117 -13.66 -1.65 2.06
CA ASP A 117 -13.88 -2.63 3.15
C ASP A 117 -13.36 -4.05 2.86
N GLY A 118 -12.61 -4.26 1.76
CA GLY A 118 -12.21 -5.60 1.31
C GLY A 118 -10.70 -5.94 1.34
N GLU A 119 -9.79 -4.97 1.37
CA GLU A 119 -8.35 -5.24 1.13
C GLU A 119 -7.39 -4.68 2.20
N ALA A 120 -7.89 -4.00 3.23
CA ALA A 120 -7.06 -3.40 4.29
C ALA A 120 -6.79 -4.34 5.47
N THR A 121 -6.29 -5.57 5.22
CA THR A 121 -5.36 -6.33 6.09
C THR A 121 -5.11 -7.73 5.53
N LYS A 122 -4.37 -7.82 4.41
CA LYS A 122 -3.50 -8.98 4.24
C LYS A 122 -2.28 -8.74 5.10
N ALA A 123 -2.40 -9.01 6.41
CA ALA A 123 -1.24 -9.38 7.20
C ALA A 123 -0.43 -10.40 6.37
N PRO A 124 0.91 -10.36 6.34
CA PRO A 124 1.66 -11.38 5.63
C PRO A 124 1.15 -12.71 6.18
N LYS A 125 0.48 -13.51 5.33
CA LYS A 125 0.07 -14.86 5.69
C LYS A 125 1.33 -15.48 6.24
N ARG A 126 1.36 -15.76 7.54
CA ARG A 126 2.44 -16.52 8.17
C ARG A 126 2.43 -17.85 7.42
N GLN A 127 3.29 -17.96 6.41
CA GLN A 127 3.41 -19.18 5.62
C GLN A 127 3.75 -20.25 6.64
N ALA A 128 2.90 -21.28 6.73
CA ALA A 128 3.13 -22.38 7.64
C ALA A 128 4.56 -22.89 7.39
N ALA A 129 5.34 -22.99 8.47
CA ALA A 129 6.69 -23.53 8.39
C ALA A 129 6.64 -24.90 7.71
N ALA A 130 7.64 -25.22 6.89
CA ALA A 130 7.76 -26.54 6.28
C ALA A 130 7.79 -27.62 7.37
N ASP A 131 7.12 -28.74 7.11
CA ASP A 131 7.26 -29.94 7.92
C ASP A 131 8.75 -30.36 7.95
N PRO A 132 9.39 -30.50 9.14
CA PRO A 132 10.80 -30.84 9.26
C PRO A 132 11.21 -32.10 8.49
N GLU A 133 10.33 -33.10 8.40
CA GLU A 133 10.60 -34.34 7.66
C GLU A 133 10.63 -34.10 6.14
N ALA A 134 9.64 -33.36 5.62
CA ALA A 134 9.60 -32.97 4.22
C ALA A 134 10.79 -32.07 3.83
N LEU A 135 11.24 -31.19 4.73
CA LEU A 135 12.41 -30.34 4.53
C LEU A 135 13.71 -31.17 4.45
N ALA A 136 13.86 -32.17 5.31
CA ALA A 136 15.03 -33.05 5.31
C ALA A 136 15.13 -33.85 3.99
N ILE A 137 14.03 -34.47 3.56
CA ILE A 137 13.94 -35.23 2.30
C ILE A 137 14.26 -34.34 1.10
N ALA A 138 13.74 -33.11 1.10
CA ALA A 138 13.98 -32.15 0.04
C ALA A 138 15.45 -31.73 -0.05
N CYS A 139 16.08 -31.41 1.08
CA CYS A 139 17.51 -31.07 1.13
C CYS A 139 18.39 -32.24 0.66
N GLU A 140 18.07 -33.47 1.07
CA GLU A 140 18.79 -34.66 0.61
C GLU A 140 18.65 -34.87 -0.91
N SER A 141 17.42 -34.76 -1.43
CA SER A 141 17.13 -34.89 -2.86
C SER A 141 17.86 -33.83 -3.68
N LEU A 142 17.85 -32.57 -3.22
CA LEU A 142 18.57 -31.47 -3.85
C LEU A 142 20.09 -31.69 -3.81
N ALA A 143 20.64 -32.21 -2.72
CA ALA A 143 22.08 -32.47 -2.60
C ALA A 143 22.56 -33.60 -3.53
N ASN A 144 21.69 -34.59 -3.80
CA ASN A 144 22.00 -35.77 -4.59
C ASN A 144 21.70 -35.62 -6.09
N ALA A 145 21.12 -34.50 -6.54
CA ALA A 145 20.87 -34.24 -7.96
C ALA A 145 22.15 -34.39 -8.79
N ASP A 146 22.10 -35.13 -9.91
CA ASP A 146 23.24 -35.54 -10.72
C ASP A 146 23.50 -34.63 -11.93
N SER A 147 22.50 -33.84 -12.35
CA SER A 147 22.62 -32.78 -13.37
C SER A 147 21.87 -31.51 -12.97
N VAL A 148 22.15 -30.41 -13.66
CA VAL A 148 21.45 -29.13 -13.44
C VAL A 148 19.96 -29.26 -13.79
N GLU A 149 19.62 -30.07 -14.80
CA GLU A 149 18.25 -30.39 -15.20
C GLU A 149 17.52 -31.16 -14.09
N ALA A 150 18.15 -32.20 -13.53
CA ALA A 150 17.59 -32.97 -12.42
C ALA A 150 17.38 -32.09 -11.18
N LEU A 151 18.33 -31.21 -10.87
CA LEU A 151 18.22 -30.25 -9.77
C LEU A 151 17.03 -29.30 -9.95
N ASN A 152 16.84 -28.77 -11.17
CA ASN A 152 15.72 -27.87 -11.48
C ASN A 152 14.36 -28.60 -11.42
N ALA A 153 14.31 -29.87 -11.87
CA ALA A 153 13.10 -30.69 -11.79
C ALA A 153 12.70 -30.95 -10.34
N ILE A 154 13.66 -31.39 -9.50
CA ILE A 154 13.44 -31.58 -8.06
C ILE A 154 12.96 -30.26 -7.44
N TRP A 155 13.62 -29.15 -7.72
CA TRP A 155 13.22 -27.84 -7.20
C TRP A 155 11.80 -27.46 -7.62
N LEU A 156 11.38 -27.75 -8.85
CA LEU A 156 10.05 -27.42 -9.35
C LEU A 156 8.95 -28.16 -8.59
N ASP A 157 9.19 -29.41 -8.21
CA ASP A 157 8.21 -30.27 -7.52
C ASP A 157 8.11 -30.01 -6.00
N LEU A 158 9.03 -29.25 -5.41
CA LEU A 158 9.00 -28.96 -3.97
C LEU A 158 7.78 -28.13 -3.55
N PRO A 159 7.18 -28.42 -2.37
CA PRO A 159 6.12 -27.60 -1.79
C PRO A 159 6.55 -26.14 -1.57
N PRO A 160 5.64 -25.16 -1.68
CA PRO A 160 5.97 -23.74 -1.50
C PRO A 160 6.61 -23.42 -0.14
N ALA A 161 6.22 -24.11 0.92
CA ALA A 161 6.79 -23.93 2.26
C ALA A 161 8.27 -24.35 2.32
N VAL A 162 8.64 -25.42 1.62
CA VAL A 162 10.03 -25.92 1.56
C VAL A 162 10.89 -25.00 0.68
N LYS A 163 10.35 -24.52 -0.45
CA LYS A 163 11.04 -23.55 -1.33
C LYS A 163 11.38 -22.23 -0.64
N ALA A 164 10.58 -21.84 0.36
CA ALA A 164 10.78 -20.64 1.15
C ALA A 164 11.76 -20.83 2.33
N ASP A 165 12.16 -22.08 2.63
CA ASP A 165 13.09 -22.37 3.72
C ASP A 165 14.54 -22.07 3.31
N ALA A 166 15.30 -21.45 4.22
CA ALA A 166 16.68 -21.08 3.98
C ALA A 166 17.57 -22.30 3.67
N SER A 167 17.35 -23.43 4.34
CA SER A 167 18.15 -24.65 4.19
C SER A 167 18.03 -25.23 2.79
N ALA A 168 16.81 -25.26 2.26
CA ALA A 168 16.55 -25.76 0.90
C ALA A 168 17.16 -24.83 -0.15
N LEU A 169 17.01 -23.51 0.01
CA LEU A 169 17.59 -22.50 -0.88
C LEU A 169 19.13 -22.59 -0.91
N GLU A 170 19.77 -22.72 0.24
CA GLU A 170 21.23 -22.86 0.32
C GLU A 170 21.72 -24.17 -0.30
N THR A 171 21.03 -25.27 -0.03
CA THR A 171 21.37 -26.59 -0.60
C THR A 171 21.28 -26.58 -2.12
N ALA A 172 20.19 -26.04 -2.68
CA ALA A 172 20.01 -25.91 -4.13
C ALA A 172 21.09 -25.02 -4.78
N LYS A 173 21.40 -23.87 -4.17
CA LYS A 173 22.46 -22.97 -4.65
C LYS A 173 23.81 -23.68 -4.67
N LYS A 174 24.19 -24.31 -3.55
CA LYS A 174 25.46 -25.03 -3.41
C LYS A 174 25.58 -26.14 -4.44
N ARG A 175 24.54 -26.97 -4.61
CA ARG A 175 24.58 -28.07 -5.57
C ARG A 175 24.66 -27.57 -7.01
N LYS A 176 23.91 -26.52 -7.35
CA LYS A 176 23.96 -25.90 -8.68
C LYS A 176 25.38 -25.46 -9.04
N THR A 177 26.07 -24.77 -8.13
CA THR A 177 27.46 -24.33 -8.34
C THR A 177 28.40 -25.51 -8.58
N GLN A 178 28.25 -26.61 -7.83
CA GLN A 178 29.08 -27.82 -8.01
C GLN A 178 28.87 -28.48 -9.37
N LEU A 179 27.61 -28.61 -9.80
CA LEU A 179 27.25 -29.22 -11.09
C LEU A 179 27.76 -28.38 -12.27
N THR A 180 27.56 -27.06 -12.21
CA THR A 180 28.06 -26.15 -13.26
C THR A 180 29.58 -26.13 -13.35
N ALA A 181 30.29 -26.30 -12.23
CA ALA A 181 31.75 -26.39 -12.22
C ALA A 181 32.26 -27.73 -12.79
N LYS A 182 31.49 -28.81 -12.61
CA LYS A 182 31.80 -30.14 -13.15
C LYS A 182 31.55 -30.23 -14.67
N GLU A 183 30.55 -29.52 -15.19
CA GLU A 183 30.24 -29.46 -16.62
C GLU A 183 31.23 -28.58 -17.41
N ALA A 184 31.91 -27.65 -16.74
CA ALA A 184 32.91 -26.76 -17.34
C ALA A 184 34.35 -27.30 -17.31
N ALA A 185 34.56 -28.47 -16.70
CA ALA A 185 35.86 -29.14 -16.56
C ALA A 185 35.95 -30.36 -17.49
#